data_AF-A0A9P8F309-F1
#
_entry.id   AF-A0A9P8F309-F1
#
_cell.length_a   1.000
_cell.length_b   1.000
_cell.length_c   1.000
_cell.angle_alpha   90.00
_cell.angle_beta   90.00
_cell.angle_gamma   90.00
#
_symmetry.space_group_name_H-M   'P 1'
#
loop_
_entity.id
_entity.type
_entity.pdbx_description
1 polymer ?
#
loop_
_entity_poly.entity_id
_entity_poly.type
_entity_poly.pdbx_seq_one_letter_code
_entity_poly.pdbx_strand_id
1 'polypeptide(L)'
;MSQPVISTPPPELLDCLRTGLSSTSSRLFLEHWVEFLDQVLPLYADAVFANLLPLVECICKQVSTAFRYVKHISHSTHEKIESVPISTLSALLHGLELVLAHVHRQFQSEEIVSPVPKSPEPSQGFFGNISGVFAQDGQHAPPSKTSRINSRLTMILSFQDAIRICFSIWAWASNESGRSDATCAATTSLNALKLRNRTRKILENLFAAEELECLETLALIWSRPTPSNEAESAAVFDLLLVLDGSRPKNTVPVIINALYSRTNIDALDIGRRSSLTSDLSTAEVASFLLSYSRAIEDDATDEIWSECMIFLRDVLSNPLPHRQILPSLLEFTVLLAEKIDNTNFGELRKMRRELGDIFLRLLTATFTARPLGNILEASSAGSQLPSGASDLIHSLLYVTPKLSIVLQSNDRVQTAVNTISSNVMTPAFHAKVFPENVNKDLLTLFEHVAQQGPTSKQWKKDIADAFNNPRLLTCSADLMHDGWYPVLRKWALSDKDRLPELLSKITAPSTAGIMFGVGANAARLEADR
;
A
#
# COMPACT_ATOMS: atom_id res chain seq x y z
N MET A 1 -10.04 52.71 22.17
CA MET A 1 -9.81 51.61 21.20
C MET A 1 -10.88 50.57 21.47
N SER A 2 -11.88 50.54 20.60
CA SER A 2 -13.09 49.73 20.73
C SER A 2 -12.74 48.27 20.44
N GLN A 3 -13.11 47.35 21.35
CA GLN A 3 -13.07 45.92 21.07
C GLN A 3 -13.93 45.61 19.83
N PRO A 4 -13.49 44.74 18.90
CA PRO A 4 -14.36 44.28 17.84
C PRO A 4 -15.50 43.48 18.46
N VAL A 5 -16.74 43.94 18.24
CA VAL A 5 -17.95 43.21 18.60
C VAL A 5 -17.99 41.95 17.74
N ILE A 6 -17.81 40.79 18.35
CA ILE A 6 -17.99 39.49 17.68
C ILE A 6 -19.50 39.32 17.49
N SER A 7 -20.00 39.83 16.37
CA SER A 7 -21.37 39.56 15.92
C SER A 7 -21.38 38.16 15.34
N THR A 8 -22.14 37.25 15.94
CA THR A 8 -22.40 35.94 15.36
C THR A 8 -22.95 36.14 13.94
N PRO A 9 -22.34 35.54 12.90
CA PRO A 9 -22.76 35.75 11.53
C PRO A 9 -24.21 35.25 11.32
N PRO A 10 -24.99 35.87 10.42
CA PRO A 10 -26.35 35.44 10.13
C PRO A 10 -26.37 33.98 9.66
N PRO A 11 -27.26 33.11 10.19
CA PRO A 11 -27.26 31.68 9.86
C PRO A 11 -27.53 31.40 8.37
N GLU A 12 -28.30 32.26 7.71
CA GLU A 12 -28.66 32.11 6.28
C GLU A 12 -27.52 32.49 5.32
N LEU A 13 -26.47 33.15 5.79
CA LEU A 13 -25.40 33.67 4.94
C LEU A 13 -24.59 32.53 4.28
N LEU A 14 -24.42 31.40 4.97
CA LEU A 14 -23.78 30.21 4.38
C LEU A 14 -24.65 29.53 3.33
N ASP A 15 -25.96 29.43 3.56
CA ASP A 15 -26.87 28.88 2.57
C ASP A 15 -26.98 29.79 1.33
N CYS A 16 -26.91 31.11 1.54
CA CYS A 16 -26.78 32.08 0.46
C CYS A 16 -25.49 31.86 -0.34
N LEU A 17 -24.33 31.69 0.31
CA LEU A 17 -23.06 31.39 -0.35
C LEU A 17 -23.12 30.06 -1.12
N ARG A 18 -23.68 29.00 -0.54
CA ARG A 18 -23.83 27.69 -1.20
C ARG A 18 -24.75 27.78 -2.42
N THR A 19 -25.85 28.52 -2.32
CA THR A 19 -26.78 28.74 -3.43
C THR A 19 -26.14 29.62 -4.51
N GLY A 20 -25.41 30.65 -4.11
CA GLY A 20 -24.65 31.54 -4.99
C GLY A 20 -23.57 30.79 -5.78
N LEU A 21 -22.79 29.93 -5.13
CA LEU A 21 -21.73 29.14 -5.78
C LEU A 21 -22.28 28.01 -6.67
N SER A 22 -23.50 27.51 -6.40
CA SER A 22 -24.11 26.41 -7.16
C SER A 22 -25.04 26.85 -8.30
N SER A 23 -25.47 28.11 -8.32
CA SER A 23 -26.38 28.63 -9.34
C SER A 23 -25.73 28.72 -10.72
N THR A 24 -26.47 28.37 -11.77
CA THR A 24 -26.00 28.54 -13.16
C THR A 24 -25.83 30.02 -13.53
N SER A 25 -26.72 30.89 -13.01
CA SER A 25 -26.73 32.33 -13.34
C SER A 25 -25.55 33.09 -12.75
N SER A 26 -24.95 32.58 -11.67
CA SER A 26 -23.79 33.20 -11.01
C SER A 26 -22.45 32.81 -11.64
N ARG A 27 -22.42 31.85 -12.59
CA ARG A 27 -21.18 31.36 -13.23
C ARG A 27 -20.32 32.46 -13.83
N LEU A 28 -20.93 33.53 -14.33
CA LEU A 28 -20.26 34.71 -14.92
C LEU A 28 -19.63 35.64 -13.87
N PHE A 29 -20.09 35.58 -12.62
CA PHE A 29 -19.67 36.44 -11.53
C PHE A 29 -19.05 35.64 -10.37
N LEU A 30 -18.64 34.39 -10.60
CA LEU A 30 -18.11 33.51 -9.56
C LEU A 30 -16.88 34.08 -8.87
N GLU A 31 -16.04 34.86 -9.57
CA GLU A 31 -14.89 35.54 -8.97
C GLU A 31 -15.32 36.47 -7.83
N HIS A 32 -16.41 37.22 -8.00
CA HIS A 32 -16.96 38.11 -6.96
C HIS A 32 -17.56 37.31 -5.80
N TRP A 33 -18.16 36.15 -6.08
CA TRP A 33 -18.65 35.25 -5.02
C TRP A 33 -17.51 34.63 -4.22
N VAL A 34 -16.37 34.33 -4.85
CA VAL A 34 -15.16 33.81 -4.19
C VAL A 34 -14.48 34.90 -3.38
N GLU A 35 -14.42 36.14 -3.88
CA GLU A 35 -13.93 37.29 -3.12
C GLU A 35 -14.82 37.59 -1.90
N PHE A 36 -16.14 37.52 -2.09
CA PHE A 36 -17.09 37.65 -0.98
C PHE A 36 -16.92 36.52 0.05
N LEU A 37 -16.68 35.28 -0.40
CA LEU A 37 -16.37 34.16 0.49
C LEU A 37 -15.12 34.44 1.32
N ASP A 38 -14.04 34.95 0.73
CA ASP A 38 -12.80 35.29 1.45
C ASP A 38 -13.04 36.31 2.58
N GLN A 39 -13.87 37.33 2.33
CA GLN A 39 -14.22 38.35 3.32
C GLN A 39 -15.11 37.80 4.45
N VAL A 40 -15.94 36.79 4.15
CA VAL A 40 -16.92 36.24 5.08
C VAL A 40 -16.33 35.13 5.94
N LEU A 41 -15.36 34.35 5.45
CA LEU A 41 -14.74 33.23 6.16
C LEU A 41 -14.25 33.59 7.59
N PRO A 42 -13.55 34.72 7.83
CA PRO A 42 -13.11 35.11 9.17
C PRO A 42 -14.23 35.33 10.18
N LEU A 43 -15.45 35.67 9.72
CA LEU A 43 -16.60 35.89 10.60
C LEU A 43 -17.12 34.59 11.22
N TYR A 44 -16.79 33.45 10.62
CA TYR A 44 -17.22 32.14 11.06
C TYR A 44 -16.22 31.44 11.98
N ALA A 45 -15.15 32.10 12.46
CA ALA A 45 -14.04 31.46 13.18
C ALA A 45 -14.44 30.40 14.23
N ASP A 46 -15.44 30.72 15.06
CA ASP A 46 -15.88 29.81 16.13
C ASP A 46 -16.83 28.69 15.65
N ALA A 47 -17.34 28.78 14.41
CA ALA A 47 -18.30 27.86 13.80
C ALA A 47 -17.82 27.28 12.45
N VAL A 48 -16.54 27.46 12.07
CA VAL A 48 -16.03 27.04 10.76
C VAL A 48 -16.18 25.54 10.59
N PHE A 49 -15.82 24.73 11.59
CA PHE A 49 -15.87 23.27 11.48
C PHE A 49 -17.29 22.70 11.33
N ALA A 50 -18.32 23.34 11.91
CA ALA A 50 -19.71 22.90 11.73
C ALA A 50 -20.23 23.15 10.31
N ASN A 51 -19.68 24.19 9.65
CA ASN A 51 -20.14 24.66 8.35
C ASN A 51 -19.18 24.30 7.20
N LEU A 52 -18.04 23.69 7.52
CA LEU A 52 -16.98 23.37 6.60
C LEU A 52 -17.38 22.30 5.58
N LEU A 53 -17.88 21.15 6.06
CA LEU A 53 -18.21 20.02 5.18
C LEU A 53 -19.25 20.39 4.13
N PRO A 54 -20.40 21.03 4.47
CA PRO A 54 -21.40 21.37 3.46
C PRO A 54 -20.91 22.38 2.41
N LEU A 55 -19.97 23.26 2.77
CA LEU A 55 -19.37 24.24 1.87
C LEU A 55 -18.34 23.57 0.94
N VAL A 56 -17.42 22.78 1.48
CA VAL A 56 -16.41 22.04 0.69
C VAL A 56 -17.09 21.05 -0.23
N GLU A 57 -18.07 20.29 0.25
CA GLU A 57 -18.87 19.36 -0.57
C GLU A 57 -19.57 20.10 -1.73
N CYS A 58 -20.14 21.29 -1.45
CA CYS A 58 -20.75 22.11 -2.50
C CYS A 58 -19.73 22.53 -3.56
N ILE A 59 -18.59 23.09 -3.15
CA ILE A 59 -17.54 23.52 -4.08
C ILE A 59 -16.99 22.33 -4.87
N CYS A 60 -16.66 21.21 -4.21
CA CYS A 60 -16.20 19.99 -4.86
C CYS A 60 -17.21 19.47 -5.89
N LYS A 61 -18.51 19.44 -5.57
CA LYS A 61 -19.56 19.04 -6.52
C LYS A 61 -19.62 19.95 -7.75
N GLN A 62 -19.47 21.27 -7.56
CA GLN A 62 -19.44 22.23 -8.68
C GLN A 62 -18.17 22.08 -9.51
N VAL A 63 -17.01 21.90 -8.88
CA VAL A 63 -15.73 21.60 -9.56
C VAL A 63 -15.87 20.32 -10.39
N SER A 64 -16.45 19.24 -9.86
CA SER A 64 -16.63 17.98 -10.60
C SER A 64 -17.54 18.16 -11.80
N THR A 65 -18.58 18.98 -11.67
CA THR A 65 -19.53 19.25 -12.75
C THR A 65 -18.88 20.08 -13.85
N ALA A 66 -18.18 21.15 -13.49
CA ALA A 66 -17.42 21.97 -14.43
C ALA A 66 -16.29 21.18 -15.11
N PHE A 67 -15.60 20.31 -14.36
CA PHE A 67 -14.54 19.45 -14.89
C PHE A 67 -15.08 18.40 -15.88
N ARG A 68 -16.22 17.77 -15.58
CA ARG A 68 -16.88 16.83 -16.50
C ARG A 68 -17.21 17.49 -17.84
N TYR A 69 -17.65 18.76 -17.81
CA TYR A 69 -17.88 19.54 -19.02
C TYR A 69 -16.59 19.76 -19.82
N VAL A 70 -15.48 20.14 -19.17
CA VAL A 70 -14.18 20.32 -19.83
C VAL A 70 -13.69 19.02 -20.48
N LYS A 71 -13.80 17.89 -19.77
CA LYS A 71 -13.46 16.55 -20.28
C LYS A 71 -14.35 16.09 -21.43
N HIS A 72 -15.60 16.56 -21.48
CA HIS A 72 -16.51 16.22 -22.57
C HIS A 72 -16.16 16.96 -23.86
N ILE A 73 -15.95 18.28 -23.78
CA ILE A 73 -15.53 19.10 -24.93
C ILE A 73 -14.20 18.59 -25.53
N SER A 74 -13.29 18.04 -24.70
CA SER A 74 -12.01 17.55 -25.19
C SER A 74 -12.12 16.30 -26.08
N HIS A 75 -13.16 15.47 -25.91
CA HIS A 75 -13.29 14.18 -26.60
C HIS A 75 -14.43 14.11 -27.63
N SER A 76 -15.49 14.91 -27.51
CA SER A 76 -16.62 14.81 -28.45
C SER A 76 -17.53 16.05 -28.43
N THR A 77 -17.79 16.63 -29.59
CA THR A 77 -18.62 17.83 -29.82
C THR A 77 -20.13 17.56 -30.00
N HIS A 78 -20.58 16.30 -29.90
CA HIS A 78 -21.93 15.90 -30.36
C HIS A 78 -23.05 15.88 -29.32
N GLU A 79 -22.78 16.00 -28.01
CA GLU A 79 -23.85 16.12 -27.00
C GLU A 79 -24.02 17.56 -26.51
N LYS A 80 -25.26 18.01 -26.38
CA LYS A 80 -25.62 19.33 -25.85
C LYS A 80 -25.45 19.35 -24.33
N ILE A 81 -24.21 19.52 -23.85
CA ILE A 81 -23.98 19.91 -22.46
C ILE A 81 -24.02 21.44 -22.37
N GLU A 82 -24.63 21.94 -21.30
CA GLU A 82 -24.70 23.38 -21.01
C GLU A 82 -23.29 23.99 -20.92
N SER A 83 -23.07 25.10 -21.61
CA SER A 83 -21.73 25.69 -21.72
C SER A 83 -21.24 26.25 -20.39
N VAL A 84 -20.20 25.66 -19.81
CA VAL A 84 -19.51 26.16 -18.61
C VAL A 84 -18.22 26.88 -19.01
N PRO A 85 -18.07 28.18 -18.71
CA PRO A 85 -16.80 28.89 -18.91
C PRO A 85 -15.68 28.24 -18.11
N ILE A 86 -14.49 28.12 -18.69
CA ILE A 86 -13.33 27.52 -18.01
C ILE A 86 -12.88 28.37 -16.80
N SER A 87 -13.14 29.68 -16.84
CA SER A 87 -12.95 30.59 -15.70
C SER A 87 -13.77 30.15 -14.47
N THR A 88 -14.93 29.52 -14.64
CA THR A 88 -15.72 28.93 -13.56
C THR A 88 -14.92 27.88 -12.79
N LEU A 89 -14.23 26.98 -13.48
CA LEU A 89 -13.42 25.95 -12.83
C LEU A 89 -12.23 26.56 -12.07
N SER A 90 -11.58 27.56 -12.64
CA SER A 90 -10.49 28.28 -11.99
C SER A 90 -10.94 29.03 -10.73
N ALA A 91 -12.10 29.72 -10.78
CA ALA A 91 -12.66 30.43 -9.64
C ALA A 91 -13.07 29.46 -8.52
N LEU A 92 -13.71 28.34 -8.86
CA LEU A 92 -14.10 27.32 -7.87
C LEU A 92 -12.89 26.65 -7.21
N LEU A 93 -11.82 26.35 -7.96
CA LEU A 93 -10.57 25.83 -7.40
C LEU A 93 -9.90 26.85 -6.47
N HIS A 94 -9.97 28.14 -6.80
CA HIS A 94 -9.49 29.19 -5.91
C HIS A 94 -10.31 29.28 -4.62
N GLY A 95 -11.65 29.24 -4.72
CA GLY A 95 -12.52 29.19 -3.55
C GLY A 95 -12.25 27.98 -2.65
N LEU A 96 -12.03 26.81 -3.25
CA LEU A 96 -11.65 25.60 -2.52
C LEU A 96 -10.35 25.79 -1.74
N GLU A 97 -9.31 26.32 -2.40
CA GLU A 97 -8.01 26.61 -1.78
C GLU A 97 -8.14 27.59 -0.60
N LEU A 98 -8.93 28.65 -0.75
CA LEU A 98 -9.17 29.64 0.31
C LEU A 98 -9.83 29.02 1.53
N VAL A 99 -10.90 28.24 1.34
CA VAL A 99 -11.62 27.56 2.43
C VAL A 99 -10.67 26.63 3.19
N LEU A 100 -9.92 25.78 2.48
CA LEU A 100 -8.99 24.84 3.10
C LEU A 100 -7.86 25.54 3.85
N ALA A 101 -7.28 26.59 3.26
CA ALA A 101 -6.22 27.38 3.91
C ALA A 101 -6.73 28.08 5.17
N HIS A 102 -7.95 28.60 5.15
CA HIS A 102 -8.57 29.26 6.30
C HIS A 102 -8.78 28.29 7.46
N VAL A 103 -9.35 27.12 7.18
CA VAL A 103 -9.59 26.06 8.17
C VAL A 103 -8.30 25.59 8.81
N HIS A 104 -7.27 25.34 7.99
CA HIS A 104 -5.99 24.86 8.48
C HIS A 104 -5.32 25.89 9.41
N ARG A 105 -5.33 27.17 9.04
CA ARG A 105 -4.80 28.25 9.89
C ARG A 105 -5.56 28.36 11.22
N GLN A 106 -6.88 28.21 11.19
CA GLN A 106 -7.68 28.26 12.42
C GLN A 106 -7.37 27.10 13.35
N PHE A 107 -7.30 25.88 12.81
CA PHE A 107 -6.92 24.72 13.62
C PHE A 107 -5.51 24.86 14.22
N GLN A 108 -4.53 25.34 13.45
CA GLN A 108 -3.18 25.63 13.97
C GLN A 108 -3.21 26.69 15.09
N SER A 109 -4.06 27.71 14.97
CA SER A 109 -4.21 28.72 16.02
C SER A 109 -4.84 28.15 17.30
N GLU A 110 -5.78 27.22 17.19
CA GLU A 110 -6.34 26.49 18.34
C GLU A 110 -5.29 25.57 19.02
N GLU A 111 -4.38 25.01 18.23
CA GLU A 111 -3.28 24.16 18.72
C GLU A 111 -2.27 24.98 19.56
N ILE A 112 -1.89 26.17 19.09
CA ILE A 112 -0.93 27.07 19.76
C ILE A 112 -1.50 27.68 21.04
N VAL A 113 -2.81 27.88 21.13
CA VAL A 113 -3.48 28.45 22.32
C VAL A 113 -3.75 27.40 23.41
N SER A 114 -3.62 26.10 23.08
CA SER A 114 -3.83 24.99 24.01
C SER A 114 -2.58 24.18 24.38
N PRO A 115 -1.41 24.78 24.69
CA PRO A 115 -0.32 24.04 25.29
C PRO A 115 -0.74 23.70 26.72
N VAL A 116 -0.85 22.41 27.01
CA VAL A 116 -1.00 21.89 28.38
C VAL A 116 0.06 22.57 29.26
N PRO A 117 -0.30 23.36 30.28
CA PRO A 117 0.69 23.79 31.24
C PRO A 117 1.19 22.53 31.94
N LYS A 118 2.47 22.19 31.75
CA LYS A 118 3.18 21.24 32.60
C LYS A 118 3.18 21.83 34.01
N SER A 119 2.19 21.47 34.82
CA SER A 119 2.28 21.70 36.26
C SER A 119 3.36 20.76 36.81
N PRO A 120 4.28 21.23 37.65
CA PRO A 120 5.23 20.35 38.31
C PRO A 120 4.48 19.38 39.23
N GLU A 121 4.99 18.15 39.36
CA GLU A 121 4.53 17.13 40.31
C GLU A 121 4.10 17.74 41.66
N PRO A 122 3.03 17.19 42.24
CA PRO A 122 3.23 16.66 43.57
C PRO A 122 2.79 15.20 43.69
N SER A 123 3.63 14.46 44.39
CA SER A 123 3.45 13.10 44.90
C SER A 123 2.05 12.75 45.40
N GLN A 124 1.61 11.53 45.02
CA GLN A 124 0.72 10.59 45.73
C GLN A 124 -0.31 11.12 46.76
N GLY A 125 -1.59 10.80 46.54
CA GLY A 125 -2.64 10.87 47.57
C GLY A 125 -3.91 10.12 47.17
N PHE A 126 -4.20 9.02 47.86
CA PHE A 126 -5.20 7.98 47.58
C PHE A 126 -6.66 8.29 48.02
N PHE A 127 -7.02 9.52 48.38
CA PHE A 127 -8.41 9.87 48.73
C PHE A 127 -8.80 11.25 48.19
N GLY A 128 -9.65 11.29 47.16
CA GLY A 128 -10.11 12.54 46.56
C GLY A 128 -11.24 12.37 45.55
N ASN A 129 -12.22 11.52 45.85
CA ASN A 129 -13.54 11.60 45.19
C ASN A 129 -14.29 12.81 45.79
N ILE A 130 -15.02 13.54 44.94
CA ILE A 130 -15.81 14.76 45.17
C ILE A 130 -15.08 16.06 44.79
N SER A 131 -14.98 16.31 43.49
CA SER A 131 -14.99 17.67 42.91
C SER A 131 -15.39 17.56 41.44
N GLY A 132 -16.70 17.55 41.19
CA GLY A 132 -17.26 17.35 39.86
C GLY A 132 -18.72 17.77 39.76
N VAL A 133 -19.10 18.87 40.42
CA VAL A 133 -20.37 19.59 40.22
C VAL A 133 -20.05 21.05 40.55
N PHE A 134 -20.48 22.00 39.71
CA PHE A 134 -20.12 23.44 39.71
C PHE A 134 -18.93 23.83 38.84
N ALA A 135 -19.10 23.70 37.52
CA ALA A 135 -18.60 24.69 36.56
C ALA A 135 -19.65 24.86 35.47
N GLN A 136 -20.60 25.75 35.71
CA GLN A 136 -21.52 26.26 34.69
C GLN A 136 -21.13 27.71 34.37
N ASP A 137 -21.20 27.98 33.07
CA ASP A 137 -21.41 29.27 32.41
C ASP A 137 -20.30 30.34 32.47
N GLY A 138 -19.51 30.34 31.40
CA GLY A 138 -18.71 31.46 30.91
C GLY A 138 -18.14 31.11 29.54
N GLN A 139 -18.37 31.95 28.53
CA GLN A 139 -18.10 31.78 27.08
C GLN A 139 -16.62 31.54 26.66
N HIS A 140 -15.77 31.07 27.57
CA HIS A 140 -14.38 30.69 27.30
C HIS A 140 -13.99 29.44 28.08
N ALA A 141 -14.78 28.37 27.99
CA ALA A 141 -14.31 27.04 28.34
C ALA A 141 -13.35 26.55 27.23
N PRO A 142 -12.14 26.04 27.55
CA PRO A 142 -11.27 25.47 26.53
C PRO A 142 -12.03 24.34 25.81
N PRO A 143 -11.91 24.22 24.47
CA PRO A 143 -12.67 23.24 23.71
C PRO A 143 -12.40 21.85 24.31
N SER A 144 -13.50 21.15 24.62
CA SER A 144 -13.44 19.79 25.16
C SER A 144 -12.57 18.93 24.24
N LYS A 145 -11.83 17.97 24.79
CA LYS A 145 -10.96 17.08 24.00
C LYS A 145 -11.73 16.43 22.83
N THR A 146 -13.00 16.11 23.04
CA THR A 146 -13.92 15.58 22.02
C THR A 146 -14.22 16.57 20.89
N SER A 147 -14.45 17.86 21.21
CA SER A 147 -14.70 18.89 20.20
C SER A 147 -13.51 19.06 19.25
N ARG A 148 -12.28 19.04 19.78
CA ARG A 148 -11.06 19.16 18.97
C ARG A 148 -10.83 17.97 18.04
N ILE A 149 -11.10 16.75 18.52
CA ILE A 149 -11.01 15.53 17.68
C ILE A 149 -12.00 15.62 16.53
N ASN A 150 -13.22 16.11 16.78
CA ASN A 150 -14.24 16.27 15.74
C ASN A 150 -13.87 17.37 14.73
N SER A 151 -13.32 18.50 15.19
CA SER A 151 -12.81 19.56 14.29
C SER A 151 -11.69 19.05 13.39
N ARG A 152 -10.74 18.29 13.96
CA ARG A 152 -9.66 17.64 13.18
C ARG A 152 -10.22 16.67 12.14
N LEU A 153 -11.13 15.79 12.54
CA LEU A 153 -11.76 14.82 11.64
C LEU A 153 -12.47 15.52 10.48
N THR A 154 -13.22 16.58 10.78
CA THR A 154 -13.93 17.39 9.78
C THR A 154 -12.95 17.99 8.77
N MET A 155 -11.85 18.59 9.24
CA MET A 155 -10.81 19.12 8.36
C MET A 155 -10.23 18.03 7.46
N ILE A 156 -9.84 16.88 8.03
CA ILE A 156 -9.25 15.78 7.28
C ILE A 156 -10.19 15.31 6.18
N LEU A 157 -11.46 15.06 6.49
CA LEU A 157 -12.44 14.62 5.49
C LEU A 157 -12.58 15.64 4.35
N SER A 158 -12.65 16.94 4.65
CA SER A 158 -12.66 17.98 3.61
C SER A 158 -11.37 18.05 2.78
N PHE A 159 -10.22 17.79 3.39
CA PHE A 159 -8.94 17.68 2.67
C PHE A 159 -8.96 16.49 1.72
N GLN A 160 -9.44 15.33 2.16
CA GLN A 160 -9.51 14.13 1.31
C GLN A 160 -10.35 14.36 0.06
N ASP A 161 -11.51 15.02 0.17
CA ASP A 161 -12.35 15.33 -0.98
C ASP A 161 -11.66 16.30 -1.94
N ALA A 162 -10.96 17.30 -1.42
CA ALA A 162 -10.15 18.22 -2.20
C ALA A 162 -8.97 17.53 -2.91
N ILE A 163 -8.31 16.59 -2.25
CA ILE A 163 -7.21 15.79 -2.82
C ILE A 163 -7.75 14.94 -3.98
N ARG A 164 -8.84 14.20 -3.77
CA ARG A 164 -9.45 13.33 -4.79
C ARG A 164 -9.79 14.13 -6.05
N ILE A 165 -10.44 15.28 -5.90
CA ILE A 165 -10.85 16.08 -7.04
C ILE A 165 -9.67 16.75 -7.74
N CYS A 166 -8.72 17.34 -7.01
CA CYS A 166 -7.53 17.95 -7.58
C CYS A 166 -6.65 16.92 -8.29
N PHE A 167 -6.51 15.72 -7.70
CA PHE A 167 -5.81 14.60 -8.31
C PHE A 167 -6.47 14.15 -9.61
N SER A 168 -7.80 13.96 -9.63
CA SER A 168 -8.51 13.54 -10.84
C SER A 168 -8.31 14.52 -12.01
N ILE A 169 -8.34 15.83 -11.73
CA ILE A 169 -8.09 16.88 -12.72
C ILE A 169 -6.63 16.84 -13.19
N TRP A 170 -5.69 16.66 -12.25
CA TRP A 170 -4.26 16.58 -12.56
C TRP A 170 -3.93 15.35 -13.42
N ALA A 171 -4.43 14.17 -13.05
CA ALA A 171 -4.17 12.91 -13.74
C ALA A 171 -4.74 12.92 -15.17
N TRP A 172 -5.95 13.46 -15.35
CA TRP A 172 -6.49 13.73 -16.68
C TRP A 172 -5.59 14.68 -17.47
N ALA A 173 -5.28 15.85 -16.91
CA ALA A 173 -4.52 16.88 -17.61
C ALA A 173 -3.08 16.45 -17.97
N SER A 174 -2.49 15.52 -17.23
CA SER A 174 -1.18 14.92 -17.53
C SER A 174 -1.24 13.92 -18.69
N ASN A 175 -2.36 13.21 -18.86
CA ASN A 175 -2.54 12.17 -19.87
C ASN A 175 -3.19 12.65 -21.18
N GLU A 176 -3.65 13.91 -21.26
CA GLU A 176 -4.38 14.50 -22.40
C GLU A 176 -3.54 14.82 -23.66
N SER A 177 -2.39 14.18 -23.83
CA SER A 177 -1.46 14.49 -24.94
C SER A 177 -1.77 13.77 -26.26
N GLY A 178 -2.81 12.92 -26.35
CA GLY A 178 -3.06 12.12 -27.56
C GLY A 178 -4.50 11.71 -27.90
N ARG A 179 -5.53 12.20 -27.18
CA ARG A 179 -6.94 11.75 -27.33
C ARG A 179 -7.93 12.87 -27.68
N SER A 180 -7.45 14.06 -28.08
CA SER A 180 -8.30 15.21 -28.36
C SER A 180 -8.77 15.27 -29.80
N ASP A 181 -9.97 15.83 -30.02
CA ASP A 181 -10.50 16.15 -31.34
C ASP A 181 -9.54 17.12 -32.07
N ALA A 182 -9.22 16.84 -33.33
CA ALA A 182 -8.18 17.54 -34.10
C ALA A 182 -8.48 19.05 -34.24
N THR A 183 -9.75 19.45 -34.19
CA THR A 183 -10.17 20.86 -34.30
C THR A 183 -9.99 21.66 -33.00
N CYS A 184 -9.96 21.01 -31.83
CA CYS A 184 -9.90 21.66 -30.52
C CYS A 184 -8.63 21.33 -29.71
N ALA A 185 -7.71 20.54 -30.27
CA ALA A 185 -6.51 20.05 -29.61
C ALA A 185 -5.64 21.16 -28.97
N ALA A 186 -5.45 22.30 -29.64
CA ALA A 186 -4.64 23.41 -29.12
C ALA A 186 -5.29 24.12 -27.92
N THR A 187 -6.62 24.28 -27.94
CA THR A 187 -7.37 24.87 -26.83
C THR A 187 -7.41 23.91 -25.64
N THR A 188 -7.68 22.63 -25.88
CA THR A 188 -7.67 21.58 -24.86
C THR A 188 -6.31 21.46 -24.18
N SER A 189 -5.21 21.43 -24.94
CA SER A 189 -3.86 21.31 -24.37
C SER A 189 -3.46 22.51 -23.51
N LEU A 190 -3.79 23.73 -23.92
CA LEU A 190 -3.57 24.93 -23.11
C LEU A 190 -4.36 24.88 -21.79
N ASN A 191 -5.62 24.45 -21.85
CA ASN A 191 -6.48 24.34 -20.67
C ASN A 191 -6.00 23.24 -19.73
N ALA A 192 -5.64 22.07 -20.27
CA ALA A 192 -5.03 20.99 -19.51
C ALA A 192 -3.75 21.46 -18.81
N LEU A 193 -2.87 22.19 -19.50
CA LEU A 193 -1.65 22.74 -18.89
C LEU A 193 -1.94 23.68 -17.70
N LYS A 194 -2.90 24.61 -17.87
CA LYS A 194 -3.30 25.53 -16.80
C LYS A 194 -3.88 24.80 -15.60
N LEU A 195 -4.79 23.85 -15.84
CA LEU A 195 -5.43 23.06 -14.79
C LEU A 195 -4.41 22.19 -14.07
N ARG A 196 -3.52 21.51 -14.81
CA ARG A 196 -2.44 20.69 -14.24
C ARG A 196 -1.56 21.49 -13.29
N ASN A 197 -1.13 22.70 -13.70
CA ASN A 197 -0.28 23.54 -12.87
C ASN A 197 -1.02 24.08 -11.63
N ARG A 198 -2.30 24.47 -11.79
CA ARG A 198 -3.14 24.96 -10.68
C ARG A 198 -3.38 23.85 -9.65
N THR A 199 -3.81 22.67 -10.08
CA THR A 199 -4.09 21.55 -9.17
C THR A 199 -2.83 20.99 -8.54
N ARG A 200 -1.70 20.96 -9.26
CA ARG A 200 -0.39 20.68 -8.66
C ARG A 200 -0.10 21.62 -7.49
N LYS A 201 -0.26 22.94 -7.67
CA LYS A 201 0.00 23.92 -6.62
C LYS A 201 -0.89 23.73 -5.39
N ILE A 202 -2.17 23.45 -5.60
CA ILE A 202 -3.10 23.16 -4.50
C ILE A 202 -2.66 21.88 -3.77
N LEU A 203 -2.30 20.82 -4.50
CA LEU A 203 -1.80 19.58 -3.92
C LEU A 203 -0.50 19.81 -3.13
N GLU A 204 0.47 20.58 -3.63
CA GLU A 204 1.68 20.95 -2.89
C GLU A 204 1.35 21.63 -1.55
N ASN A 205 0.40 22.56 -1.54
CA ASN A 205 -0.02 23.26 -0.33
C ASN A 205 -0.69 22.31 0.67
N LEU A 206 -1.51 21.36 0.18
CA LEU A 206 -2.14 20.33 1.02
C LEU A 206 -1.11 19.35 1.58
N PHE A 207 -0.13 18.93 0.78
CA PHE A 207 0.98 18.09 1.22
C PHE A 207 1.84 18.77 2.29
N ALA A 208 2.10 20.07 2.14
CA ALA A 208 2.82 20.84 3.15
C ALA A 208 2.04 21.00 4.47
N ALA A 209 0.71 20.95 4.40
CA ALA A 209 -0.18 21.09 5.56
C ALA A 209 -0.39 19.76 6.31
N GLU A 210 -0.70 18.67 5.59
CA GLU A 210 -1.04 17.35 6.16
C GLU A 210 -0.49 16.22 5.27
N GLU A 211 0.84 16.01 5.30
CA GLU A 211 1.55 15.07 4.41
C GLU A 211 1.00 13.63 4.50
N LEU A 212 0.77 13.15 5.73
CA LEU A 212 0.31 11.78 5.99
C LEU A 212 -1.09 11.50 5.43
N GLU A 213 -2.03 12.41 5.66
CA GLU A 213 -3.41 12.27 5.20
C GLU A 213 -3.52 12.41 3.67
N CYS A 214 -2.68 13.28 3.08
CA CYS A 214 -2.53 13.38 1.64
C CYS A 214 -2.03 12.06 1.04
N LEU A 215 -0.99 11.49 1.63
CA LEU A 215 -0.39 10.25 1.18
C LEU A 215 -1.35 9.07 1.29
N GLU A 216 -2.07 8.93 2.40
CA GLU A 216 -3.05 7.84 2.55
C GLU A 216 -4.21 7.97 1.57
N THR A 217 -4.66 9.19 1.27
CA THR A 217 -5.71 9.40 0.26
C THR A 217 -5.25 8.95 -1.12
N LEU A 218 -4.02 9.28 -1.51
CA LEU A 218 -3.44 8.83 -2.79
C LEU A 218 -3.17 7.33 -2.81
N ALA A 219 -2.70 6.76 -1.71
CA ALA A 219 -2.48 5.32 -1.57
C ALA A 219 -3.78 4.53 -1.73
N LEU A 220 -4.91 5.07 -1.24
CA LEU A 220 -6.24 4.49 -1.43
C LEU A 220 -6.69 4.52 -2.90
N ILE A 221 -6.42 5.62 -3.62
CA ILE A 221 -6.71 5.72 -5.06
C ILE A 221 -5.86 4.72 -5.84
N TRP A 222 -4.60 4.55 -5.45
CA TRP A 222 -3.70 3.59 -6.06
C TRP A 222 -4.15 2.13 -5.82
N SER A 223 -4.51 1.78 -4.58
CA SER A 223 -4.80 0.39 -4.20
C SER A 223 -6.13 -0.14 -4.76
N ARG A 224 -7.05 0.74 -5.14
CA ARG A 224 -8.39 0.38 -5.63
C ARG A 224 -8.60 0.88 -7.06
N PRO A 225 -7.86 0.35 -8.06
CA PRO A 225 -8.09 0.71 -9.46
C PRO A 225 -9.48 0.25 -9.88
N THR A 226 -10.33 1.20 -10.26
CA THR A 226 -11.55 0.88 -11.02
C THR A 226 -11.19 0.80 -12.50
N PRO A 227 -11.84 -0.05 -13.31
CA PRO A 227 -11.50 -0.21 -14.73
C PRO A 227 -11.61 1.09 -15.54
N SER A 228 -12.39 2.07 -15.08
CA SER A 228 -12.44 3.41 -15.67
C SER A 228 -11.27 4.33 -15.27
N ASN A 229 -10.56 4.00 -14.18
CA ASN A 229 -9.57 4.86 -13.52
C ASN A 229 -8.19 4.18 -13.37
N GLU A 230 -7.88 3.11 -14.12
CA GLU A 230 -6.54 2.49 -14.11
C GLU A 230 -5.42 3.50 -14.41
N ALA A 231 -5.68 4.42 -15.34
CA ALA A 231 -4.77 5.53 -15.65
C ALA A 231 -4.56 6.48 -14.47
N GLU A 232 -5.58 6.65 -13.61
CA GLU A 232 -5.44 7.46 -12.40
C GLU A 232 -4.60 6.74 -11.34
N SER A 233 -4.76 5.42 -11.16
CA SER A 233 -3.91 4.64 -10.25
C SER A 233 -2.43 4.69 -10.66
N ALA A 234 -2.12 4.55 -11.96
CA ALA A 234 -0.75 4.70 -12.46
C ALA A 234 -0.18 6.12 -12.25
N ALA A 235 -1.01 7.15 -12.43
CA ALA A 235 -0.60 8.55 -12.29
C ALA A 235 -0.28 8.97 -10.84
N VAL A 236 -0.59 8.16 -9.83
CA VAL A 236 -0.30 8.48 -8.42
C VAL A 236 1.20 8.66 -8.20
N PHE A 237 2.02 7.72 -8.69
CA PHE A 237 3.47 7.83 -8.53
C PHE A 237 4.05 8.96 -9.37
N ASP A 238 3.53 9.19 -10.58
CA ASP A 238 3.92 10.35 -11.39
C ASP A 238 3.67 11.67 -10.67
N LEU A 239 2.56 11.79 -9.92
CA LEU A 239 2.32 12.98 -9.12
C LEU A 239 3.35 13.10 -8.00
N LEU A 240 3.54 12.04 -7.21
CA LEU A 240 4.44 12.03 -6.05
C LEU A 240 5.91 12.29 -6.45
N LEU A 241 6.33 11.90 -7.64
CA LEU A 241 7.69 12.17 -8.11
C LEU A 241 7.88 13.61 -8.61
N VAL A 242 6.81 14.33 -8.94
CA VAL A 242 6.89 15.71 -9.47
C VAL A 242 6.46 16.76 -8.44
N LEU A 243 5.96 16.36 -7.27
CA LEU A 243 5.67 17.28 -6.17
C LEU A 243 6.97 17.54 -5.38
N ASP A 244 7.37 18.81 -5.26
CA ASP A 244 8.63 19.20 -4.58
C ASP A 244 8.67 18.77 -3.10
N GLY A 245 7.50 18.67 -2.45
CA GLY A 245 7.36 18.26 -1.06
C GLY A 245 7.54 16.76 -0.82
N SER A 246 7.29 15.92 -1.84
CA SER A 246 7.30 14.46 -1.72
C SER A 246 8.60 13.82 -2.23
N ARG A 247 9.73 14.46 -1.88
CA ARG A 247 11.04 13.84 -2.06
C ARG A 247 11.08 12.49 -1.33
N PRO A 248 11.78 11.48 -1.87
CA PRO A 248 11.86 10.15 -1.24
C PRO A 248 12.24 10.21 0.24
N LYS A 249 13.17 11.11 0.61
CA LYS A 249 13.58 11.37 2.00
C LYS A 249 12.44 11.74 2.96
N ASN A 250 11.40 12.42 2.48
CA ASN A 250 10.26 12.84 3.30
C ASN A 250 9.13 11.81 3.23
N THR A 251 8.84 11.32 2.02
CA THR A 251 7.69 10.46 1.75
C THR A 251 7.85 9.06 2.36
N VAL A 252 9.05 8.47 2.33
CA VAL A 252 9.28 7.13 2.90
C VAL A 252 8.99 7.08 4.40
N PRO A 253 9.51 8.01 5.24
CA PRO A 253 9.12 8.11 6.65
C PRO A 253 7.62 8.23 6.88
N VAL A 254 6.90 8.96 6.03
CA VAL A 254 5.45 9.12 6.14
C VAL A 254 4.71 7.82 5.84
N ILE A 255 5.14 7.06 4.82
CA ILE A 255 4.59 5.72 4.56
C ILE A 255 4.88 4.78 5.75
N ILE A 256 6.08 4.85 6.33
CA ILE A 256 6.47 4.07 7.52
C ILE A 256 5.59 4.45 8.72
N ASN A 257 5.29 5.73 8.93
CA ASN A 257 4.36 6.19 9.98
C ASN A 257 2.94 5.65 9.76
N ALA A 258 2.47 5.58 8.50
CA ALA A 258 1.19 4.96 8.16
C ALA A 258 1.16 3.46 8.51
N LEU A 259 2.28 2.75 8.33
CA LEU A 259 2.44 1.35 8.75
C LEU A 259 2.41 1.21 10.27
N TYR A 260 3.24 1.98 10.98
CA TYR A 260 3.28 1.94 12.44
C TYR A 260 1.93 2.27 13.07
N SER A 261 1.19 3.24 12.52
CA SER A 261 -0.15 3.59 13.01
C SER A 261 -1.14 2.41 12.99
N ARG A 262 -0.92 1.43 12.10
CA ARG A 262 -1.75 0.22 11.96
C ARG A 262 -1.19 -1.00 12.70
N THR A 263 0.13 -1.11 12.84
CA THR A 263 0.78 -2.28 13.46
C THR A 263 1.16 -2.08 14.93
N ASN A 264 1.66 -0.89 15.27
CA ASN A 264 2.17 -0.57 16.60
C ASN A 264 2.09 0.95 16.86
N ILE A 265 0.91 1.40 17.31
CA ILE A 265 0.63 2.84 17.49
C ILE A 265 1.44 3.47 18.63
N ASP A 266 1.88 2.67 19.60
CA ASP A 266 2.63 3.14 20.77
C ASP A 266 4.07 3.54 20.44
N ALA A 267 4.58 3.09 19.29
CA ALA A 267 5.88 3.49 18.77
C ALA A 267 5.91 4.93 18.22
N LEU A 268 4.74 5.56 18.00
CA LEU A 268 4.63 6.87 17.36
C LEU A 268 4.18 7.98 18.31
N ASP A 269 4.75 9.17 18.11
CA ASP A 269 4.25 10.42 18.67
C ASP A 269 2.86 10.77 18.11
N ILE A 270 2.03 11.44 18.91
CA ILE A 270 0.62 11.76 18.56
C ILE A 270 0.51 12.51 17.22
N GLY A 271 1.42 13.44 16.93
CA GLY A 271 1.40 14.22 15.68
C GLY A 271 1.87 13.45 14.43
N ARG A 272 2.39 12.23 14.59
CA ARG A 272 2.84 11.36 13.48
C ARG A 272 1.89 10.20 13.22
N ARG A 273 0.83 10.08 14.03
CA ARG A 273 -0.16 9.03 13.89
C ARG A 273 -1.13 9.38 12.78
N SER A 274 -1.43 8.38 11.96
CA SER A 274 -2.52 8.44 11.00
C SER A 274 -3.85 8.61 11.73
N SER A 275 -4.73 9.42 11.16
CA SER A 275 -6.11 9.50 11.62
C SER A 275 -6.92 8.21 11.37
N LEU A 276 -6.40 7.29 10.56
CA LEU A 276 -7.04 6.04 10.12
C LEU A 276 -8.42 6.28 9.49
N THR A 277 -8.62 7.47 8.92
CA THR A 277 -9.87 7.85 8.23
C THR A 277 -9.92 7.28 6.81
N SER A 278 -8.77 7.03 6.20
CA SER A 278 -8.67 6.27 4.95
C SER A 278 -8.79 4.78 5.24
N ASP A 279 -9.74 4.12 4.59
CA ASP A 279 -9.99 2.68 4.68
C ASP A 279 -8.90 1.88 3.94
N LEU A 280 -7.69 1.90 4.51
CA LEU A 280 -6.50 1.22 4.01
C LEU A 280 -6.10 0.10 4.97
N SER A 281 -5.96 -1.10 4.43
CA SER A 281 -5.39 -2.23 5.15
C SER A 281 -3.87 -2.10 5.29
N THR A 282 -3.32 -2.74 6.32
CA THR A 282 -1.87 -2.78 6.55
C THR A 282 -1.10 -3.37 5.35
N ALA A 283 -1.69 -4.35 4.66
CA ALA A 283 -1.11 -4.96 3.47
C ALA A 283 -1.08 -4.00 2.27
N GLU A 284 -2.14 -3.21 2.06
CA GLU A 284 -2.17 -2.18 1.00
C GLU A 284 -1.10 -1.12 1.22
N VAL A 285 -0.91 -0.64 2.45
CA VAL A 285 0.16 0.34 2.77
C VAL A 285 1.54 -0.26 2.54
N ALA A 286 1.76 -1.53 2.89
CA ALA A 286 3.04 -2.21 2.64
C ALA A 286 3.31 -2.41 1.13
N SER A 287 2.28 -2.74 0.36
CA SER A 287 2.34 -2.84 -1.10
C SER A 287 2.60 -1.47 -1.76
N PHE A 288 2.02 -0.40 -1.19
CA PHE A 288 2.26 0.97 -1.61
C PHE A 288 3.71 1.38 -1.36
N LEU A 289 4.30 1.04 -0.20
CA LEU A 289 5.73 1.25 0.08
C LEU A 289 6.60 0.56 -0.98
N LEU A 290 6.33 -0.73 -1.25
CA LEU A 290 7.09 -1.50 -2.23
C LEU A 290 7.02 -0.88 -3.64
N SER A 291 5.83 -0.43 -4.03
CA SER A 291 5.59 0.15 -5.36
C SER A 291 6.17 1.56 -5.49
N TYR A 292 6.05 2.39 -4.46
CA TYR A 292 6.71 3.69 -4.40
C TYR A 292 8.23 3.55 -4.46
N SER A 293 8.80 2.65 -3.64
CA SER A 293 10.23 2.39 -3.66
C SER A 293 10.72 1.83 -4.98
N ARG A 294 9.87 1.15 -5.76
CA ARG A 294 10.20 0.73 -7.14
C ARG A 294 10.21 1.91 -8.11
N ALA A 295 9.30 2.87 -7.94
CA ALA A 295 9.14 4.03 -8.82
C ALA A 295 10.20 5.12 -8.64
N ILE A 296 10.76 5.29 -7.44
CA ILE A 296 11.86 6.25 -7.21
C ILE A 296 13.11 5.85 -8.01
N GLU A 297 13.97 6.81 -8.34
CA GLU A 297 15.25 6.56 -9.01
C GLU A 297 16.20 5.74 -8.11
N ASP A 298 17.13 5.01 -8.73
CA ASP A 298 18.08 4.18 -7.97
C ASP A 298 19.04 5.04 -7.13
N ASP A 299 19.44 6.21 -7.62
CA ASP A 299 20.30 7.16 -6.89
C ASP A 299 19.63 7.72 -5.62
N ALA A 300 18.29 7.77 -5.58
CA ALA A 300 17.53 8.22 -4.41
C ALA A 300 17.55 7.20 -3.25
N THR A 301 18.09 6.00 -3.46
CA THR A 301 18.17 4.98 -2.40
C THR A 301 19.04 5.38 -1.22
N ASP A 302 20.08 6.18 -1.45
CA ASP A 302 20.94 6.70 -0.37
C ASP A 302 20.15 7.60 0.59
N GLU A 303 19.25 8.43 0.06
CA GLU A 303 18.43 9.34 0.86
C GLU A 303 17.48 8.62 1.82
N ILE A 304 16.97 7.46 1.42
CA ILE A 304 15.99 6.69 2.20
C ILE A 304 16.62 5.57 3.03
N TRP A 305 17.89 5.25 2.80
CA TRP A 305 18.57 4.09 3.38
C TRP A 305 18.49 4.06 4.90
N SER A 306 18.88 5.15 5.57
CA SER A 306 18.94 5.22 7.03
C SER A 306 17.59 4.92 7.67
N GLU A 307 16.52 5.56 7.18
CA GLU A 307 15.16 5.40 7.69
C GLU A 307 14.63 3.99 7.45
N CYS A 308 14.88 3.41 6.27
CA CYS A 308 14.50 2.03 5.96
C CYS A 308 15.20 1.02 6.90
N MET A 309 16.49 1.21 7.17
CA MET A 309 17.24 0.31 8.05
C MET A 309 16.84 0.44 9.51
N ILE A 310 16.51 1.65 9.98
CA ILE A 310 15.93 1.88 11.32
C ILE A 310 14.61 1.13 11.44
N PHE A 311 13.70 1.32 10.48
CA PHE A 311 12.41 0.65 10.44
C PHE A 311 12.53 -0.88 10.44
N LEU A 312 13.36 -1.44 9.56
CA LEU A 312 13.55 -2.89 9.46
C LEU A 312 14.13 -3.50 10.76
N ARG A 313 15.07 -2.80 11.42
CA ARG A 313 15.63 -3.24 12.70
C ARG A 313 14.61 -3.17 13.83
N ASP A 314 13.76 -2.14 13.84
CA ASP A 314 12.72 -1.99 14.84
C ASP A 314 11.64 -3.06 14.70
N VAL A 315 11.20 -3.35 13.46
CA VAL A 315 10.31 -4.50 13.18
C VAL A 315 10.93 -5.81 13.65
N LEU A 316 12.23 -6.00 13.47
CA LEU A 316 12.94 -7.20 13.96
C LEU A 316 13.09 -7.26 15.49
N SER A 317 12.97 -6.13 16.19
CA SER A 317 13.00 -6.10 17.65
C SER A 317 11.73 -6.73 18.24
N ASN A 318 10.59 -6.52 17.58
CA ASN A 318 9.31 -7.09 17.95
C ASN A 318 8.48 -7.45 16.70
N PRO A 319 8.67 -8.64 16.11
CA PRO A 319 8.07 -8.99 14.81
C PRO A 319 6.57 -9.34 14.88
N LEU A 320 6.02 -9.62 16.07
CA LEU A 320 4.64 -10.14 16.21
C LEU A 320 3.55 -9.15 15.78
N PRO A 321 3.58 -7.85 16.16
CA PRO A 321 2.59 -6.87 15.70
C PRO A 321 2.65 -6.65 14.18
N HIS A 322 3.82 -6.88 13.57
CA HIS A 322 4.08 -6.66 12.15
C HIS A 322 3.89 -7.92 11.28
N ARG A 323 3.36 -9.03 11.84
CA ARG A 323 3.28 -10.34 11.15
C ARG A 323 2.63 -10.33 9.76
N GLN A 324 1.73 -9.38 9.50
CA GLN A 324 1.03 -9.25 8.22
C GLN A 324 1.90 -8.61 7.13
N ILE A 325 2.85 -7.76 7.50
CA ILE A 325 3.72 -7.03 6.55
C ILE A 325 5.06 -7.72 6.31
N LEU A 326 5.45 -8.69 7.16
CA LEU A 326 6.73 -9.39 7.04
C LEU A 326 7.01 -9.96 5.62
N PRO A 327 6.04 -10.58 4.91
CA PRO A 327 6.27 -11.05 3.55
C PRO A 327 6.60 -9.91 2.57
N SER A 328 5.85 -8.80 2.63
CA SER A 328 6.11 -7.60 1.81
C SER A 328 7.45 -6.96 2.17
N LEU A 329 7.87 -7.02 3.43
CA LEU A 329 9.19 -6.54 3.86
C LEU A 329 10.33 -7.40 3.30
N LEU A 330 10.13 -8.72 3.10
CA LEU A 330 11.11 -9.56 2.40
C LEU A 330 11.28 -9.10 0.96
N GLU A 331 10.17 -8.87 0.25
CA GLU A 331 10.21 -8.31 -1.11
C GLU A 331 10.88 -6.93 -1.15
N PHE A 332 10.61 -6.10 -0.15
CA PHE A 332 11.20 -4.77 -0.01
C PHE A 332 12.72 -4.83 0.17
N THR A 333 13.23 -5.74 1.01
CA THR A 333 14.70 -5.92 1.14
C THR A 333 15.36 -6.43 -0.13
N VAL A 334 14.68 -7.25 -0.94
CA VAL A 334 15.17 -7.64 -2.26
C VAL A 334 15.21 -6.45 -3.22
N LEU A 335 14.14 -5.65 -3.25
CA LEU A 335 14.06 -4.46 -4.09
C LEU A 335 15.17 -3.45 -3.75
N LEU A 336 15.43 -3.20 -2.46
CA LEU A 336 16.54 -2.35 -2.04
C LEU A 336 17.90 -2.89 -2.50
N ALA A 337 18.11 -4.21 -2.46
CA ALA A 337 19.35 -4.81 -2.93
C ALA A 337 19.56 -4.61 -4.43
N GLU A 338 18.50 -4.79 -5.24
CA GLU A 338 18.55 -4.55 -6.70
C GLU A 338 18.93 -3.11 -7.02
N LYS A 339 18.36 -2.14 -6.31
CA LYS A 339 18.66 -0.73 -6.52
C LYS A 339 20.07 -0.35 -6.08
N ILE A 340 20.54 -0.92 -4.97
CA ILE A 340 21.93 -0.75 -4.52
C ILE A 340 22.91 -1.34 -5.52
N ASP A 341 22.56 -2.41 -6.22
CA ASP A 341 23.43 -3.00 -7.24
C ASP A 341 23.54 -2.17 -8.52
N ASN A 342 22.54 -1.33 -8.80
CA ASN A 342 22.54 -0.40 -9.94
C ASN A 342 23.27 0.93 -9.66
N THR A 343 23.69 1.18 -8.41
CA THR A 343 24.28 2.46 -8.00
C THR A 343 25.78 2.32 -7.72
N ASN A 344 26.51 3.44 -7.86
CA ASN A 344 27.97 3.50 -7.65
C ASN A 344 28.31 4.27 -6.36
N PHE A 345 27.78 3.83 -5.22
CA PHE A 345 28.08 4.47 -3.92
C PHE A 345 29.41 4.01 -3.30
N GLY A 346 29.98 4.84 -2.41
CA GLY A 346 31.23 4.53 -1.71
C GLY A 346 31.11 3.44 -0.64
N GLU A 347 29.91 3.23 -0.06
CA GLU A 347 29.66 2.30 1.05
C GLU A 347 28.93 0.99 0.66
N LEU A 348 28.80 0.67 -0.63
CA LEU A 348 28.00 -0.46 -1.13
C LEU A 348 28.24 -1.78 -0.39
N ARG A 349 29.51 -2.13 -0.15
CA ARG A 349 29.87 -3.41 0.50
C ARG A 349 29.33 -3.52 1.92
N LYS A 350 29.31 -2.41 2.67
CA LYS A 350 28.78 -2.34 4.03
C LYS A 350 27.26 -2.42 3.99
N MET A 351 26.62 -1.63 3.14
CA MET A 351 25.17 -1.62 2.94
C MET A 351 24.63 -3.02 2.57
N ARG A 352 25.28 -3.69 1.62
CA ARG A 352 24.96 -5.05 1.19
C ARG A 352 25.07 -6.08 2.31
N ARG A 353 26.16 -6.03 3.10
CA ARG A 353 26.34 -6.94 4.24
C ARG A 353 25.23 -6.76 5.26
N GLU A 354 24.93 -5.50 5.59
CA GLU A 354 23.90 -5.13 6.56
C GLU A 354 22.51 -5.55 6.08
N LEU A 355 22.18 -5.32 4.81
CA LEU A 355 20.92 -5.73 4.21
C LEU A 355 20.74 -7.24 4.24
N GLY A 356 21.79 -7.99 3.87
CA GLY A 356 21.78 -9.43 3.93
C GLY A 356 21.54 -9.95 5.35
N ASP A 357 22.11 -9.29 6.37
CA ASP A 357 21.94 -9.67 7.79
C ASP A 357 20.49 -9.46 8.23
N ILE A 358 19.91 -8.32 7.86
CA ILE A 358 18.48 -8.05 8.08
C ILE A 358 17.62 -9.05 7.34
N PHE A 359 17.91 -9.36 6.08
CA PHE A 359 17.14 -10.30 5.27
C PHE A 359 17.06 -11.69 5.92
N LEU A 360 18.19 -12.27 6.36
CA LEU A 360 18.18 -13.60 6.99
C LEU A 360 17.39 -13.62 8.29
N ARG A 361 17.50 -12.55 9.09
CA ARG A 361 16.73 -12.40 10.33
C ARG A 361 15.24 -12.23 10.04
N LEU A 362 14.89 -11.45 9.02
CA LEU A 362 13.51 -11.22 8.60
C LEU A 362 12.88 -12.49 8.05
N LEU A 363 13.63 -13.27 7.27
CA LEU A 363 13.18 -14.57 6.76
C LEU A 363 12.83 -15.51 7.92
N THR A 364 13.72 -15.58 8.91
CA THR A 364 13.48 -16.38 10.12
C THR A 364 12.27 -15.87 10.90
N ALA A 365 12.18 -14.55 11.13
CA ALA A 365 11.06 -13.92 11.84
C ALA A 365 9.72 -14.12 11.12
N THR A 366 9.71 -14.15 9.79
CA THR A 366 8.51 -14.40 8.98
C THR A 366 7.96 -15.79 9.27
N PHE A 367 8.81 -16.81 9.27
CA PHE A 367 8.38 -18.18 9.57
C PHE A 367 8.02 -18.40 11.04
N THR A 368 8.66 -17.69 11.99
CA THR A 368 8.29 -17.79 13.41
C THR A 368 6.97 -17.09 13.73
N ALA A 369 6.72 -15.91 13.15
CA ALA A 369 5.49 -15.16 13.35
C ALA A 369 4.31 -15.72 12.56
N ARG A 370 4.57 -16.41 11.44
CA ARG A 370 3.59 -17.13 10.61
C ARG A 370 4.10 -18.54 10.27
N PRO A 371 3.91 -19.53 11.16
CA PRO A 371 4.24 -20.92 10.87
C PRO A 371 3.33 -21.47 9.75
N LEU A 372 3.92 -21.85 8.62
CA LEU A 372 3.17 -22.39 7.47
C LEU A 372 2.61 -23.80 7.72
N GLY A 373 3.21 -24.56 8.65
CA GLY A 373 2.81 -25.93 8.95
C GLY A 373 1.33 -26.07 9.31
N ASN A 374 0.80 -25.17 10.15
CA ASN A 374 -0.60 -25.20 10.56
C ASN A 374 -1.57 -24.85 9.41
N ILE A 375 -1.11 -24.09 8.41
CA ILE A 375 -1.93 -23.66 7.28
C ILE A 375 -1.94 -24.73 6.18
N LEU A 376 -0.81 -25.40 5.96
CA LEU A 376 -0.68 -26.52 5.04
C LEU A 376 -1.47 -27.77 5.49
N GLU A 377 -1.79 -27.88 6.79
CA GLU A 377 -2.68 -28.91 7.33
C GLU A 377 -4.18 -28.57 7.19
N ALA A 378 -4.53 -27.30 6.96
CA ALA A 378 -5.92 -26.81 7.02
C ALA A 378 -6.66 -26.84 5.67
N SER A 379 -6.14 -27.53 4.64
CA SER A 379 -6.82 -27.62 3.34
C SER A 379 -8.07 -28.52 3.42
N SER A 380 -9.16 -27.99 3.96
CA SER A 380 -10.50 -28.57 3.86
C SER A 380 -11.13 -28.18 2.53
N ALA A 381 -11.31 -29.17 1.66
CA ALA A 381 -12.24 -29.22 0.53
C ALA A 381 -12.50 -27.88 -0.20
N GLY A 382 -11.55 -27.46 -1.02
CA GLY A 382 -11.67 -26.27 -1.88
C GLY A 382 -10.29 -25.70 -2.14
N SER A 383 -9.83 -25.77 -3.39
CA SER A 383 -8.51 -25.47 -3.96
C SER A 383 -7.93 -24.06 -3.73
N GLN A 384 -8.26 -23.35 -2.65
CA GLN A 384 -7.70 -22.04 -2.34
C GLN A 384 -7.05 -22.06 -0.96
N LEU A 385 -5.73 -21.81 -0.93
CA LEU A 385 -5.03 -21.47 0.30
C LEU A 385 -5.70 -20.24 0.93
N PRO A 386 -5.78 -20.14 2.27
CA PRO A 386 -6.24 -18.90 2.89
C PRO A 386 -5.35 -17.75 2.41
N SER A 387 -5.96 -16.61 2.06
CA SER A 387 -5.32 -15.45 1.42
C SER A 387 -3.92 -15.15 1.97
N GLY A 388 -3.76 -15.14 3.30
CA GLY A 388 -2.48 -14.83 3.95
C GLY A 388 -1.34 -15.83 3.74
N ALA A 389 -1.62 -17.10 3.41
CA ALA A 389 -0.60 -18.07 2.99
C ALA A 389 -0.29 -17.99 1.50
N SER A 390 -1.29 -17.66 0.67
CA SER A 390 -1.06 -17.33 -0.73
C SER A 390 -0.08 -16.16 -0.84
N ASP A 391 -0.30 -15.09 -0.06
CA ASP A 391 0.57 -13.90 -0.05
C ASP A 391 2.02 -14.24 0.27
N LEU A 392 2.26 -15.05 1.31
CA LEU A 392 3.63 -15.46 1.69
C LEU A 392 4.27 -16.36 0.62
N ILE A 393 3.52 -17.27 0.00
CA ILE A 393 4.05 -18.10 -1.09
C ILE A 393 4.41 -17.22 -2.29
N HIS A 394 3.56 -16.26 -2.66
CA HIS A 394 3.87 -15.30 -3.73
C HIS A 394 5.10 -14.46 -3.42
N SER A 395 5.24 -13.95 -2.19
CA SER A 395 6.45 -13.24 -1.76
C SER A 395 7.70 -14.13 -1.86
N LEU A 396 7.62 -15.39 -1.41
CA LEU A 396 8.74 -16.33 -1.51
C LEU A 396 9.08 -16.68 -2.95
N LEU A 397 8.10 -16.78 -3.85
CA LEU A 397 8.32 -16.99 -5.29
C LEU A 397 9.07 -15.82 -5.92
N TYR A 398 8.80 -14.58 -5.49
CA TYR A 398 9.55 -13.40 -5.92
C TYR A 398 10.97 -13.35 -5.34
N VAL A 399 11.10 -13.65 -4.04
CA VAL A 399 12.35 -13.49 -3.28
C VAL A 399 13.38 -14.58 -3.59
N THR A 400 12.94 -15.85 -3.66
CA THR A 400 13.84 -17.02 -3.82
C THR A 400 14.78 -16.92 -5.02
N PRO A 401 14.33 -16.61 -6.25
CA PRO A 401 15.24 -16.51 -7.40
C PRO A 401 16.28 -15.38 -7.27
N LYS A 402 16.04 -14.40 -6.39
CA LYS A 402 16.87 -13.21 -6.17
C LYS A 402 17.76 -13.31 -4.92
N LEU A 403 17.83 -14.47 -4.26
CA LEU A 403 18.62 -14.66 -3.04
C LEU A 403 20.11 -14.33 -3.23
N SER A 404 20.69 -14.64 -4.38
CA SER A 404 22.09 -14.34 -4.68
C SER A 404 22.38 -12.83 -4.74
N ILE A 405 21.40 -12.03 -5.17
CA ILE A 405 21.49 -10.56 -5.26
C ILE A 405 21.60 -9.97 -3.84
N VAL A 406 20.69 -10.39 -2.95
CA VAL A 406 20.63 -9.87 -1.58
C VAL A 406 21.78 -10.38 -0.70
N LEU A 407 22.10 -11.67 -0.78
CA LEU A 407 22.96 -12.33 0.20
C LEU A 407 24.45 -12.37 -0.20
N GLN A 408 24.76 -12.28 -1.50
CA GLN A 408 26.09 -12.21 -2.14
C GLN A 408 27.08 -13.35 -1.84
N SER A 409 26.96 -14.00 -0.70
CA SER A 409 27.74 -15.13 -0.23
C SER A 409 26.96 -16.43 -0.43
N ASN A 410 27.62 -17.43 -1.00
CA ASN A 410 27.03 -18.75 -1.21
C ASN A 410 26.59 -19.38 0.14
N ASP A 411 27.39 -19.27 1.20
CA ASP A 411 27.05 -19.82 2.52
C ASP A 411 25.75 -19.22 3.09
N ARG A 412 25.56 -17.92 2.89
CA ARG A 412 24.34 -17.22 3.29
C ARG A 412 23.14 -17.64 2.45
N VAL A 413 23.32 -17.82 1.14
CA VAL A 413 22.29 -18.37 0.25
C VAL A 413 21.91 -19.78 0.68
N GLN A 414 22.87 -20.66 0.99
CA GLN A 414 22.60 -21.99 1.52
C GLN A 414 21.82 -21.93 2.84
N THR A 415 22.16 -20.98 3.72
CA THR A 415 21.42 -20.77 4.98
C THR A 415 19.97 -20.41 4.71
N ALA A 416 19.69 -19.46 3.80
CA ALA A 416 18.33 -19.08 3.43
C ALA A 416 17.56 -20.24 2.78
N VAL A 417 18.18 -20.97 1.84
CA VAL A 417 17.62 -22.16 1.19
C VAL A 417 17.24 -23.21 2.23
N ASN A 418 18.12 -23.50 3.19
CA ASN A 418 17.84 -24.47 4.25
C ASN A 418 16.70 -24.01 5.16
N THR A 419 16.65 -22.71 5.51
CA THR A 419 15.53 -22.12 6.28
C THR A 419 14.21 -22.23 5.53
N ILE A 420 14.16 -21.94 4.23
CA ILE A 420 12.93 -22.11 3.42
C ILE A 420 12.54 -23.59 3.33
N SER A 421 13.50 -24.50 3.05
CA SER A 421 13.23 -25.95 2.97
C SER A 421 12.62 -26.48 4.27
N SER A 422 13.24 -26.17 5.41
CA SER A 422 12.79 -26.64 6.72
C SER A 422 11.45 -26.08 7.17
N ASN A 423 11.08 -24.87 6.78
CA ASN A 423 9.83 -24.22 7.20
C ASN A 423 8.68 -24.38 6.19
N VAL A 424 8.97 -24.73 4.93
CA VAL A 424 7.97 -24.85 3.86
C VAL A 424 7.96 -26.24 3.24
N MET A 425 9.09 -26.72 2.70
CA MET A 425 9.16 -28.02 2.00
C MET A 425 8.89 -29.20 2.94
N THR A 426 9.65 -29.29 4.04
CA THR A 426 9.52 -30.39 5.01
C THR A 426 8.08 -30.47 5.56
N PRO A 427 7.47 -29.38 6.07
CA PRO A 427 6.08 -29.44 6.55
C PRO A 427 5.07 -29.76 5.45
N ALA A 428 5.27 -29.28 4.21
CA ALA A 428 4.37 -29.58 3.10
C ALA A 428 4.34 -31.08 2.77
N PHE A 429 5.49 -31.75 2.75
CA PHE A 429 5.56 -33.18 2.44
C PHE A 429 5.19 -34.09 3.62
N HIS A 430 5.41 -33.63 4.86
CA HIS A 430 5.02 -34.37 6.06
C HIS A 430 3.58 -34.13 6.52
N ALA A 431 2.87 -33.18 5.90
CA ALA A 431 1.47 -32.90 6.22
C ALA A 431 0.59 -34.14 6.01
N LYS A 432 -0.39 -34.36 6.90
CA LYS A 432 -1.33 -35.49 6.80
C LYS A 432 -2.14 -35.48 5.50
N VAL A 433 -2.36 -34.28 4.96
CA VAL A 433 -3.15 -33.99 3.76
C VAL A 433 -2.33 -34.17 2.47
N PHE A 434 -1.06 -34.55 2.56
CA PHE A 434 -0.24 -34.82 1.38
C PHE A 434 -0.83 -35.96 0.53
N PRO A 435 -0.96 -35.77 -0.80
CA PRO A 435 -0.39 -34.68 -1.61
C PRO A 435 -1.33 -33.49 -1.93
N GLU A 436 -2.56 -33.46 -1.42
CA GLU A 436 -3.59 -32.47 -1.79
C GLU A 436 -3.22 -31.02 -1.41
N ASN A 437 -2.37 -30.85 -0.41
CA ASN A 437 -1.87 -29.55 0.04
C ASN A 437 -0.80 -28.93 -0.88
N VAL A 438 -0.28 -29.68 -1.86
CA VAL A 438 0.77 -29.22 -2.77
C VAL A 438 0.15 -28.66 -4.04
N ASN A 439 0.36 -27.37 -4.31
CA ASN A 439 -0.11 -26.70 -5.52
C ASN A 439 1.07 -26.37 -6.48
N LYS A 440 0.74 -25.85 -7.66
CA LYS A 440 1.73 -25.46 -8.68
C LYS A 440 2.71 -24.39 -8.18
N ASP A 441 2.23 -23.44 -7.36
CA ASP A 441 3.06 -22.37 -6.81
C ASP A 441 4.12 -22.89 -5.84
N LEU A 442 3.77 -23.84 -4.97
CA LEU A 442 4.73 -24.51 -4.07
C LEU A 442 5.76 -25.32 -4.87
N LEU A 443 5.35 -26.05 -5.91
CA LEU A 443 6.29 -26.80 -6.75
C LEU A 443 7.24 -25.86 -7.51
N THR A 444 6.73 -24.73 -8.00
CA THR A 444 7.55 -23.67 -8.62
C THR A 444 8.54 -23.08 -7.60
N LEU A 445 8.11 -22.88 -6.35
CA LEU A 445 9.00 -22.46 -5.27
C LEU A 445 10.09 -23.49 -5.01
N PHE A 446 9.76 -24.77 -4.97
CA PHE A 446 10.72 -25.85 -4.72
C PHE A 446 11.74 -25.97 -5.86
N GLU A 447 11.32 -25.72 -7.10
CA GLU A 447 12.24 -25.60 -8.23
C GLU A 447 13.24 -24.45 -8.02
N HIS A 448 12.76 -23.26 -7.64
CA HIS A 448 13.64 -22.12 -7.36
C HIS A 448 14.60 -22.42 -6.19
N VAL A 449 14.14 -23.08 -5.13
CA VAL A 449 14.98 -23.50 -4.00
C VAL A 449 16.09 -24.46 -4.47
N ALA A 450 15.74 -25.45 -5.29
CA ALA A 450 16.71 -26.39 -5.86
C ALA A 450 17.73 -25.71 -6.77
N GLN A 451 17.31 -24.68 -7.53
CA GLN A 451 18.18 -23.90 -8.40
C GLN A 451 19.18 -23.04 -7.62
N GLN A 452 18.76 -22.40 -6.53
CA GLN A 452 19.62 -21.53 -5.72
C GLN A 452 20.57 -22.33 -4.82
N GLY A 453 20.16 -23.54 -4.41
CA GLY A 453 20.92 -24.38 -3.48
C GLY A 453 21.30 -25.76 -4.02
N PRO A 454 21.99 -25.91 -5.16
CA PRO A 454 22.21 -27.22 -5.79
C PRO A 454 22.99 -28.23 -4.92
N THR A 455 23.76 -27.74 -3.94
CA THR A 455 24.55 -28.54 -3.00
C THR A 455 23.82 -28.83 -1.69
N SER A 456 22.68 -28.18 -1.41
CA SER A 456 21.95 -28.41 -0.17
C SER A 456 21.41 -29.84 -0.12
N LYS A 457 21.69 -30.53 0.99
CA LYS A 457 21.22 -31.89 1.25
C LYS A 457 19.78 -31.93 1.73
N GLN A 458 19.26 -30.82 2.28
CA GLN A 458 17.96 -30.77 2.94
C GLN A 458 16.83 -30.97 1.93
N TRP A 459 16.71 -30.10 0.92
CA TRP A 459 15.67 -30.21 -0.10
C TRP A 459 15.78 -31.52 -0.90
N LYS A 460 17.02 -32.01 -1.13
CA LYS A 460 17.27 -33.30 -1.79
C LYS A 460 16.75 -34.49 -1.00
N LYS A 461 16.75 -34.39 0.34
CA LYS A 461 16.17 -35.40 1.22
C LYS A 461 14.66 -35.26 1.21
N ASP A 462 14.14 -34.05 1.38
CA ASP A 462 12.69 -33.77 1.38
C ASP A 462 12.01 -34.28 0.08
N ILE A 463 12.60 -34.04 -1.09
CA ILE A 463 12.08 -34.57 -2.37
C ILE A 463 12.19 -36.09 -2.45
N ALA A 464 13.28 -36.68 -1.94
CA ALA A 464 13.42 -38.14 -1.94
C ALA A 464 12.36 -38.80 -1.08
N ASP A 465 12.08 -38.23 0.09
CA ASP A 465 11.07 -38.70 1.01
C ASP A 465 9.66 -38.55 0.39
N ALA A 466 9.40 -37.44 -0.31
CA ALA A 466 8.15 -37.24 -1.05
C ALA A 466 7.99 -38.22 -2.24
N PHE A 467 9.06 -38.48 -3.00
CA PHE A 467 9.05 -39.43 -4.12
C PHE A 467 8.79 -40.87 -3.67
N ASN A 468 9.32 -41.26 -2.50
CA ASN A 468 9.10 -42.57 -1.91
C ASN A 468 7.74 -42.71 -1.21
N ASN A 469 6.97 -41.62 -1.09
CA ASN A 469 5.64 -41.67 -0.49
C ASN A 469 4.63 -42.22 -1.52
N PRO A 470 3.96 -43.37 -1.26
CA PRO A 470 3.03 -43.97 -2.22
C PRO A 470 1.84 -43.05 -2.54
N ARG A 471 1.52 -42.10 -1.67
CA ARG A 471 0.45 -41.12 -1.90
C ARG A 471 0.80 -40.12 -3.02
N LEU A 472 2.07 -39.96 -3.40
CA LEU A 472 2.44 -39.07 -4.51
C LEU A 472 1.73 -39.47 -5.82
N LEU A 473 1.49 -40.77 -6.02
CA LEU A 473 0.83 -41.28 -7.22
C LEU A 473 -0.68 -40.96 -7.28
N THR A 474 -1.25 -40.38 -6.22
CA THR A 474 -2.64 -39.90 -6.23
C THR A 474 -2.77 -38.46 -6.70
N CYS A 475 -1.66 -37.77 -7.02
CA CYS A 475 -1.67 -36.46 -7.66
C CYS A 475 -2.35 -36.50 -9.03
N SER A 476 -2.96 -35.39 -9.44
CA SER A 476 -3.49 -35.26 -10.81
C SER A 476 -2.36 -35.33 -11.84
N ALA A 477 -2.66 -35.87 -13.02
CA ALA A 477 -1.69 -36.00 -14.11
C ALA A 477 -1.12 -34.63 -14.53
N ASP A 478 -1.97 -33.59 -14.55
CA ASP A 478 -1.56 -32.22 -14.88
C ASP A 478 -0.54 -31.66 -13.88
N LEU A 479 -0.77 -31.86 -12.58
CA LEU A 479 0.16 -31.40 -11.53
C LEU A 479 1.48 -32.19 -11.55
N MET A 480 1.42 -33.48 -11.90
CA MET A 480 2.61 -34.30 -12.07
C MET A 480 3.47 -33.80 -13.23
N HIS A 481 2.85 -33.53 -14.38
CA HIS A 481 3.55 -33.05 -15.57
C HIS A 481 4.10 -31.63 -15.42
N ASP A 482 3.25 -30.69 -15.02
CA ASP A 482 3.60 -29.27 -15.00
C ASP A 482 4.33 -28.82 -13.73
N GLY A 483 4.23 -29.59 -12.64
CA GLY A 483 4.81 -29.24 -11.34
C GLY A 483 5.91 -30.18 -10.88
N TRP A 484 5.60 -31.47 -10.73
CA TRP A 484 6.55 -32.43 -10.15
C TRP A 484 7.71 -32.78 -11.07
N TYR A 485 7.49 -32.95 -12.38
CA TYR A 485 8.56 -33.30 -13.31
C TYR A 485 9.72 -32.30 -13.36
N PRO A 486 9.51 -30.97 -13.42
CA PRO A 486 10.59 -30.00 -13.29
C PRO A 486 11.45 -30.19 -12.03
N VAL A 487 10.79 -30.37 -10.88
CA VAL A 487 11.42 -30.55 -9.57
C VAL A 487 12.23 -31.86 -9.52
N LEU A 488 11.65 -32.98 -9.97
CA LEU A 488 12.31 -34.29 -10.04
C LEU A 488 13.48 -34.29 -11.02
N ARG A 489 13.34 -33.59 -12.16
CA ARG A 489 14.42 -33.42 -13.13
C ARG A 489 15.61 -32.71 -12.50
N LYS A 490 15.38 -31.62 -11.76
CA LYS A 490 16.45 -30.90 -11.03
C LYS A 490 17.12 -31.79 -9.99
N TRP A 491 16.32 -32.56 -9.23
CA TRP A 491 16.84 -33.51 -8.26
C TRP A 491 17.73 -34.59 -8.90
N ALA A 492 17.25 -35.23 -9.97
CA ALA A 492 18.01 -36.26 -10.71
C ALA A 492 19.29 -35.71 -11.34
N LEU A 493 19.27 -34.49 -11.89
CA LEU A 493 20.46 -33.85 -12.46
C LEU A 493 21.48 -33.45 -11.39
N SER A 494 21.03 -33.19 -10.16
CA SER A 494 21.88 -32.79 -9.05
C SER A 494 22.67 -33.95 -8.41
N ASP A 495 22.29 -35.19 -8.71
CA ASP A 495 22.82 -36.40 -8.07
C ASP A 495 22.83 -37.57 -9.08
N LYS A 496 23.97 -37.74 -9.76
CA LYS A 496 24.10 -38.64 -10.93
C LYS A 496 23.89 -40.12 -10.61
N ASP A 497 24.14 -40.52 -9.37
CA ASP A 497 24.08 -41.93 -8.94
C ASP A 497 22.68 -42.35 -8.49
N ARG A 498 21.78 -41.38 -8.28
CA ARG A 498 20.46 -41.59 -7.72
C ARG A 498 19.46 -42.19 -8.70
N LEU A 499 19.51 -41.78 -9.97
CA LEU A 499 18.62 -42.32 -11.00
C LEU A 499 18.90 -43.83 -11.26
N PRO A 500 20.17 -44.27 -11.40
CA PRO A 500 20.50 -45.70 -11.41
C PRO A 500 19.99 -46.46 -10.18
N GLU A 501 20.11 -45.86 -8.99
CA GLU A 501 19.62 -46.47 -7.75
C GLU A 501 18.10 -46.68 -7.78
N LEU A 502 17.34 -45.66 -8.20
CA LEU A 502 15.88 -45.76 -8.33
C LEU A 502 15.46 -46.80 -9.37
N LEU A 503 16.13 -46.84 -10.51
CA LEU A 503 15.87 -47.84 -11.55
C LEU A 503 16.14 -49.26 -11.05
N SER A 504 17.16 -49.46 -10.22
CA SER A 504 17.45 -50.78 -9.63
C SER A 504 16.42 -51.24 -8.59
N LYS A 505 15.65 -50.30 -8.01
CA LYS A 505 14.52 -50.59 -7.10
C LYS A 505 13.23 -50.96 -7.84
N ILE A 506 13.16 -50.72 -9.15
CA ILE A 506 12.03 -51.19 -9.98
C ILE A 506 12.17 -52.70 -10.11
N THR A 507 11.54 -53.43 -9.18
CA THR A 507 11.48 -54.87 -9.22
C THR A 507 10.59 -55.31 -10.38
N ALA A 508 11.01 -56.36 -11.10
CA ALA A 508 10.14 -57.00 -12.07
C ALA A 508 8.82 -57.40 -11.37
N PRO A 509 7.65 -57.20 -12.01
CA PRO A 509 6.38 -57.54 -11.39
C PRO A 509 6.43 -58.99 -10.90
N SER A 510 6.15 -59.17 -9.62
CA SER A 510 6.23 -60.48 -8.98
C SER A 510 5.27 -61.43 -9.70
N THR A 511 5.81 -62.49 -10.28
CA THR A 511 5.05 -63.57 -10.93
C THR A 511 4.15 -64.32 -9.94
N ALA A 512 4.25 -64.03 -8.63
CA ALA A 512 3.50 -64.70 -7.57
C ALA A 512 2.02 -64.31 -7.48
N GLY A 513 1.58 -63.24 -8.16
CA GLY A 513 0.16 -62.91 -8.35
C GLY A 513 -0.45 -63.43 -9.65
N ILE A 514 0.36 -63.98 -10.56
CA ILE A 514 -0.05 -64.45 -11.89
C ILE A 514 -0.34 -65.95 -11.87
N MET A 515 -0.94 -66.46 -10.79
CA MET A 515 -1.38 -67.86 -10.76
C MET A 515 -2.73 -68.06 -11.49
N PHE A 516 -3.40 -66.98 -11.94
CA PHE A 516 -4.65 -67.03 -12.70
C PHE A 516 -4.74 -66.05 -13.90
N GLY A 517 -3.63 -65.52 -14.40
CA GLY A 517 -3.64 -64.44 -15.39
C GLY A 517 -2.96 -64.77 -16.71
N VAL A 518 -3.62 -65.51 -17.60
CA VAL A 518 -3.20 -65.74 -19.01
C VAL A 518 -3.03 -64.41 -19.78
N GLY A 519 -3.50 -63.28 -19.26
CA GLY A 519 -3.41 -61.95 -19.89
C GLY A 519 -2.08 -61.19 -19.73
N ALA A 520 -1.25 -61.46 -18.72
CA ALA A 520 -0.05 -60.64 -18.47
C ALA A 520 1.07 -60.87 -19.51
N ASN A 521 1.20 -62.10 -20.01
CA ASN A 521 2.12 -62.41 -21.11
C ASN A 521 1.61 -61.91 -22.47
N ALA A 522 0.29 -61.92 -22.67
CA ALA A 522 -0.31 -61.38 -23.90
C ALA A 522 -0.12 -59.87 -24.00
N ALA A 523 -0.33 -59.13 -22.91
CA ALA A 523 -0.11 -57.69 -22.86
C ALA A 523 1.37 -57.29 -23.05
N ARG A 524 2.33 -58.10 -22.57
CA ARG A 524 3.77 -57.91 -22.87
C ARG A 524 4.10 -58.11 -24.34
N LEU A 525 3.58 -59.19 -24.95
CA LEU A 525 3.80 -59.48 -26.37
C LEU A 525 3.17 -58.45 -27.31
N GLU A 526 2.13 -57.76 -26.86
CA GLU A 526 1.46 -56.70 -27.63
C GLU A 526 2.10 -55.32 -27.43
N ALA A 527 2.79 -55.09 -26.32
CA ALA A 527 3.61 -53.88 -26.09
C ALA A 527 5.02 -53.96 -26.70
N ASP A 528 5.56 -55.18 -26.89
CA ASP A 528 6.82 -55.43 -27.61
C ASP A 528 6.65 -55.45 -29.14
N ARG A 529 5.41 -55.32 -29.65
CA ARG A 529 5.07 -55.19 -31.07
C ARG A 529 4.86 -53.72 -31.43
#